data_AF-A0A925NC46-F1
#
_entry.id   AF-A0A925NC46-F1
#
_cell.length_a   1.000
_cell.length_b   1.000
_cell.length_c   1.000
_cell.angle_alpha   90.00
_cell.angle_beta   90.00
_cell.angle_gamma   90.00
#
_symmetry.space_group_name_H-M   'P 1'
#
loop_
_entity.id
_entity.type
_entity.pdbx_description
1 polymer ?
#
loop_
_entity_poly.entity_id
_entity_poly.type
_entity_poly.pdbx_seq_one_letter_code
_entity_poly.pdbx_strand_id
1 'polypeptide(L)' 'INRPAGAEIGPALGAARLALLSLGLPRDSVLAAPMPAQSFNPDRARSMPLLQRLARYREAYAPLRALS' A
#
# COMPACT_ATOMS: atom_id res chain seq x y z
N ILE A 1 5.52 -0.10 7.37
CA ILE A 1 4.64 -0.65 6.32
C ILE A 1 3.83 -1.77 6.94
N ASN A 2 2.51 -1.61 7.00
CA ASN A 2 1.61 -2.63 7.52
C ASN A 2 1.08 -3.43 6.32
N ARG A 3 1.23 -4.75 6.36
CA ARG A 3 0.69 -5.65 5.35
C ARG A 3 -0.67 -6.17 5.84
N PRO A 4 -1.80 -5.69 5.29
CA PRO A 4 -3.10 -6.23 5.65
C PRO A 4 -3.22 -7.69 5.21
N ALA A 5 -3.90 -8.51 6.01
CA ALA A 5 -4.43 -9.79 5.54
C ALA A 5 -5.66 -9.54 4.63
N GLY A 6 -5.93 -10.40 3.65
CA GLY A 6 -7.16 -10.29 2.83
C GLY A 6 -7.05 -9.46 1.55
N ALA A 7 -5.84 -9.01 1.18
CA ALA A 7 -5.64 -8.21 -0.03
C ALA A 7 -5.89 -9.00 -1.33
N GLU A 8 -5.90 -10.33 -1.26
CA GLU A 8 -6.18 -11.25 -2.36
C GLU A 8 -7.62 -11.16 -2.89
N ILE A 9 -8.58 -10.69 -2.08
CA ILE A 9 -9.98 -10.55 -2.49
C ILE A 9 -10.18 -9.32 -3.40
N GLY A 10 -9.28 -8.33 -3.28
CA GLY A 10 -9.13 -7.23 -4.23
C GLY A 10 -10.43 -6.42 -4.49
N PRO A 11 -10.69 -6.01 -5.74
CA PRO A 11 -11.81 -5.12 -6.08
C PRO A 11 -13.19 -5.77 -5.90
N ALA A 12 -13.29 -7.11 -5.96
CA ALA A 12 -14.55 -7.82 -5.76
C ALA A 12 -15.10 -7.63 -4.34
N LEU A 13 -14.22 -7.63 -3.32
CA LEU A 13 -14.60 -7.28 -1.94
C LEU A 13 -15.14 -5.84 -1.86
N GLY A 14 -14.56 -4.92 -2.62
CA GLY A 14 -15.01 -3.53 -2.72
C GLY A 14 -16.44 -3.44 -3.24
N ALA A 15 -16.75 -4.13 -4.33
CA ALA A 15 -18.11 -4.18 -4.89
C ALA A 15 -19.12 -4.76 -3.90
N ALA A 16 -18.78 -5.86 -3.23
CA ALA A 16 -19.63 -6.46 -2.19
C ALA A 16 -19.88 -5.50 -1.02
N ARG A 17 -18.85 -4.78 -0.57
CA ARG A 17 -18.98 -3.75 0.48
C ARG A 17 -19.90 -2.60 0.06
N LEU A 18 -19.83 -2.15 -1.20
CA LEU A 18 -20.74 -1.12 -1.71
C LEU A 18 -22.19 -1.59 -1.71
N ALA A 19 -22.46 -2.85 -2.07
CA ALA A 19 -23.79 -3.43 -1.97
C ALA A 19 -24.30 -3.51 -0.52
N LEU A 20 -23.44 -3.85 0.45
CA LEU A 20 -23.82 -3.86 1.86
C LEU A 20 -24.16 -2.46 2.39
N LEU A 21 -23.44 -1.43 1.93
CA LEU A 21 -23.74 -0.04 2.28
C LEU A 21 -25.09 0.42 1.70
N SER A 22 -25.42 0.02 0.47
CA SER A 22 -26.72 0.36 -0.12
C SER A 22 -27.90 -0.31 0.59
N LEU A 23 -27.66 -1.44 1.27
CA LEU A 23 -28.62 -2.11 2.14
C LEU A 23 -28.75 -1.45 3.53
N GLY A 24 -28.03 -0.36 3.80
CA GLY A 24 -28.13 0.41 5.05
C GLY A 24 -27.30 -0.13 6.20
N LEU A 25 -26.35 -1.05 5.95
CA LEU A 25 -25.43 -1.50 7.00
C LEU A 25 -24.52 -0.35 7.45
N PRO A 26 -24.17 -0.29 8.75
CA PRO A 26 -23.34 0.78 9.29
C PRO A 26 -21.94 0.75 8.66
N ARG A 27 -21.47 1.93 8.27
CA ARG A 27 -20.19 2.11 7.57
C ARG A 27 -19.02 1.46 8.31
N ASP A 28 -18.98 1.59 9.63
CA ASP A 28 -17.85 1.14 10.44
C ASP A 28 -17.73 -0.39 10.48
N SER A 29 -18.83 -1.12 10.32
CA SER A 29 -18.79 -2.59 10.23
C SER A 29 -18.36 -3.07 8.85
N VAL A 30 -18.78 -2.37 7.78
CA VAL A 30 -18.52 -2.78 6.39
C VAL A 30 -17.11 -2.39 5.93
N LEU A 31 -16.64 -1.20 6.31
CA LEU A 31 -15.37 -0.62 5.87
C LEU A 31 -14.23 -0.79 6.88
N ALA A 32 -14.41 -1.67 7.88
CA ALA A 32 -13.37 -1.99 8.83
C ALA A 32 -12.08 -2.41 8.10
N ALA A 33 -10.97 -1.79 8.50
CA ALA A 33 -9.65 -2.16 8.03
C ALA A 33 -9.33 -3.58 8.53
N PRO A 34 -8.87 -4.49 7.66
CA PRO A 34 -8.46 -5.81 8.10
C PRO A 34 -7.27 -5.69 9.04
N MET A 35 -7.20 -6.61 10.00
CA MET A 35 -6.08 -6.67 10.92
C MET A 35 -4.78 -6.91 10.13
N PRO A 36 -3.72 -6.11 10.35
CA PRO A 36 -2.45 -6.33 9.69
C PRO A 36 -1.85 -7.65 10.17
N ALA A 37 -1.47 -8.53 9.24
CA ALA A 37 -0.77 -9.77 9.57
C ALA A 37 0.67 -9.51 10.00
N GLN A 38 1.27 -8.45 9.46
CA GLN A 38 2.65 -8.08 9.73
C GLN A 38 2.87 -6.58 9.60
N SER A 39 3.70 -6.04 10.47
CA SER A 39 4.12 -4.63 10.46
C SER A 39 5.63 -4.55 10.36
N PHE A 40 6.13 -3.86 9.34
CA PHE A 40 7.56 -3.62 9.13
C PHE A 40 7.91 -2.19 9.52
N ASN A 41 8.83 -2.05 10.48
CA ASN A 41 9.35 -0.73 10.86
C ASN A 41 10.62 -0.41 10.08
N PRO A 42 10.82 0.85 9.64
CA PRO A 42 12.07 1.25 9.00
C PRO A 42 13.25 1.07 9.93
N ASP A 43 14.25 0.33 9.49
CA ASP A 43 15.53 0.21 10.18
C ASP A 43 16.38 1.46 9.89
N ARG A 44 16.62 2.28 10.93
CA ARG A 44 17.39 3.52 10.82
C ARG A 44 18.84 3.27 10.40
N ALA A 45 19.43 2.13 10.74
CA ALA A 45 20.80 1.81 10.33
C ALA A 45 20.88 1.54 8.83
N ARG A 46 19.82 0.96 8.24
CA ARG A 46 19.74 0.65 6.81
C ARG A 46 19.21 1.82 5.97
N SER A 47 18.54 2.79 6.57
CA SER A 47 17.92 3.90 5.81
C SER A 47 18.96 4.79 5.13
N MET A 48 20.10 5.07 5.75
CA MET A 48 21.11 5.98 5.17
C MET A 48 21.74 5.43 3.88
N PRO A 49 22.24 4.17 3.82
CA PRO A 49 22.72 3.58 2.58
C PRO A 49 21.65 3.49 1.48
N LEU A 50 20.39 3.22 1.86
CA LEU A 50 19.27 3.13 0.92
C LEU A 50 18.93 4.48 0.28
N LEU A 51 18.99 5.58 1.03
CA LEU A 51 18.78 6.92 0.49
C LEU A 51 19.84 7.31 -0.53
N GLN A 52 21.11 7.02 -0.26
CA GLN A 52 22.19 7.25 -1.22
C GLN A 52 21.99 6.44 -2.50
N ARG A 53 21.57 5.17 -2.38
CA ARG A 53 21.26 4.33 -3.53
C ARG A 53 20.06 4.85 -4.34
N LEU A 54 19.03 5.36 -3.67
CA LEU A 54 17.87 5.96 -4.31
C LEU A 54 18.24 7.23 -5.09
N ALA A 55 19.12 8.08 -4.56
CA ALA A 55 19.62 9.27 -5.25
C ALA A 55 20.31 8.89 -6.57
N ARG A 56 21.26 7.95 -6.52
CA ARG A 56 21.95 7.44 -7.72
C ARG A 56 21.00 6.86 -8.77
N TYR A 57 19.98 6.11 -8.33
CA TYR A 57 18.97 5.59 -9.24
C TYR A 57 18.22 6.72 -9.97
N ARG A 58 17.81 7.77 -9.25
CA ARG A 58 17.06 8.90 -9.82
C ARG A 58 17.91 9.68 -10.83
N GLU A 59 19.18 9.93 -10.50
CA GLU A 59 20.13 10.60 -11.40
C GLU A 59 20.32 9.80 -12.69
N ALA A 60 20.50 8.48 -12.59
CA ALA A 60 20.68 7.62 -13.76
C ALA A 60 19.39 7.45 -14.59
N TYR A 61 18.22 7.44 -13.94
CA TYR A 61 16.94 7.22 -14.62
C TYR A 61 16.40 8.50 -15.29
N ALA A 62 16.69 9.68 -14.76
CA ALA A 62 16.21 10.95 -15.30
C ALA A 62 16.50 11.15 -16.81
N PRO A 63 17.73 10.96 -17.33
CA PRO A 63 18.00 11.11 -18.76
C PRO A 63 17.30 10.04 -19.60
N LEU A 64 17.19 8.79 -19.10
CA LEU A 64 16.51 7.71 -19.80
C LEU A 64 15.00 7.97 -19.94
N ARG A 65 14.38 8.54 -18.91
CA ARG A 65 12.96 8.90 -18.95
C ARG A 65 12.67 10.02 -19.94
N ALA A 66 13.61 10.95 -20.14
CA ALA A 66 13.46 12.04 -21.10
C ALA A 66 13.50 11.60 -22.57
N LEU A 67 13.88 10.35 -22.84
CA LEU A 67 13.94 9.76 -24.18
C LEU A 67 12.68 8.95 -24.54
N SER A 68 11.74 8.78 -23.59
CA SER A 68 10.46 8.07 -23.77
C SER A 68 9.31 9.05 -23.89
#